data_AF-A0A7H0HSG2-F1
#
_entry.id   AF-A0A7H0HSG2-F1
#
_cell.length_a   1.000
_cell.length_b   1.000
_cell.length_c   1.000
_cell.angle_alpha   90.00
_cell.angle_beta   90.00
_cell.angle_gamma   90.00
#
_symmetry.space_group_name_H-M   'P 1'
#
loop_
_entity.id
_entity.type
_entity.pdbx_description
1 polymer ?
#
loop_
_entity_poly.entity_id
_entity_poly.type
_entity_poly.pdbx_seq_one_letter_code
_entity_poly.pdbx_strand_id
1 'polypeptide(L)'
;MFRSTPRLARLTGLLFFLLVEFALVDGEGLVAAVALAATATAAASTALVVCAVISARCAPAVPWTRVRTALRDREKRTAFLPQRDPDARGRRRPRAPGRLVPTAA
;
A
#
# COMPACT_ATOMS: atom_id res chain seq x y z
N MET A 1 0.24 -5.11 1.59
CA MET A 1 -0.71 -6.04 0.94
C MET A 1 -2.11 -5.42 0.97
N PHE A 2 -2.44 -4.55 0.02
CA PHE A 2 -3.82 -4.06 -0.17
C PHE A 2 -4.45 -4.86 -1.32
N ARG A 3 -4.89 -6.09 -1.03
CA ARG A 3 -5.67 -6.91 -1.97
C ARG A 3 -7.15 -6.77 -1.63
N SER A 4 -7.73 -5.60 -1.92
CA SER A 4 -9.17 -5.35 -1.69
C SER A 4 -9.84 -4.54 -2.80
N THR A 5 -9.15 -4.24 -3.90
CA THR A 5 -9.60 -3.33 -4.96
C THR A 5 -10.79 -3.80 -5.81
N PRO A 6 -11.04 -5.10 -6.10
CA PRO A 6 -12.09 -5.45 -7.05
C PRO A 6 -13.50 -5.30 -6.47
N ARG A 7 -13.66 -5.35 -5.14
CA ARG A 7 -14.96 -5.17 -4.48
C ARG A 7 -15.41 -3.72 -4.47
N LEU A 8 -14.49 -2.79 -4.17
CA LEU A 8 -14.79 -1.36 -4.27
C LEU A 8 -15.15 -0.96 -5.69
N ALA A 9 -14.37 -1.39 -6.69
CA ALA A 9 -14.64 -1.07 -8.09
C ALA A 9 -16.04 -1.54 -8.55
N ARG A 10 -16.47 -2.73 -8.11
CA ARG A 10 -17.81 -3.27 -8.40
C ARG A 10 -18.92 -2.45 -7.74
N LEU A 11 -18.75 -2.08 -6.46
CA LEU A 11 -19.72 -1.28 -5.73
C LEU A 11 -19.84 0.14 -6.32
N THR A 12 -18.72 0.76 -6.68
CA THR A 12 -18.70 2.07 -7.34
C THR A 12 -19.39 2.00 -8.70
N GLY A 13 -19.13 0.95 -9.50
CA GLY A 13 -19.80 0.75 -10.79
C GLY A 13 -21.31 0.55 -10.66
N LEU A 14 -21.75 -0.24 -9.67
CA LEU A 14 -23.17 -0.47 -9.40
C LEU A 14 -23.89 0.80 -8.92
N LEU A 15 -23.26 1.58 -8.04
CA LEU A 15 -23.78 2.88 -7.59
C LEU A 15 -23.91 3.86 -8.77
N PHE A 16 -22.91 3.92 -9.65
CA PHE A 16 -22.93 4.79 -10.82
C PHE A 16 -24.07 4.41 -11.78
N PHE A 17 -24.26 3.11 -12.02
CA PHE A 17 -25.36 2.60 -12.84
C PHE A 17 -26.73 3.00 -12.27
N LEU A 18 -26.95 2.79 -10.96
CA LEU A 18 -28.18 3.17 -10.27
C LEU A 18 -28.45 4.68 -10.34
N LEU A 19 -27.41 5.52 -10.19
CA LEU A 19 -27.55 6.98 -10.28
C LEU A 19 -27.94 7.44 -11.70
N VAL A 20 -27.38 6.80 -12.73
CA VAL A 20 -27.73 7.09 -14.13
C VAL A 20 -29.17 6.68 -14.42
N GLU A 21 -29.58 5.49 -13.97
CA GLU A 21 -30.96 5.00 -14.11
C GLU A 21 -31.96 5.94 -13.41
N PHE A 22 -31.68 6.36 -12.17
CA PHE A 22 -32.51 7.32 -11.45
C PHE A 22 -32.58 8.68 -12.14
N ALA A 23 -31.46 9.17 -12.70
CA ALA A 23 -31.42 10.43 -13.45
C ALA A 23 -32.28 10.40 -14.73
N LEU A 24 -32.37 9.23 -15.37
CA LEU A 24 -33.16 9.01 -16.58
C LEU A 24 -34.66 8.86 -16.29
N VAL A 25 -35.02 8.34 -15.10
CA VAL A 25 -36.41 8.03 -14.73
C VAL A 25 -37.09 9.18 -13.98
N ASP A 26 -36.38 9.88 -13.07
CA ASP A 26 -36.97 10.93 -12.22
C ASP A 26 -35.96 12.05 -11.91
N GLY A 27 -36.17 13.24 -12.48
CA GLY A 27 -35.34 14.42 -12.23
C GLY A 27 -35.40 14.95 -10.78
N GLU A 28 -36.56 14.82 -10.12
CA GLU A 28 -36.72 15.23 -8.71
C GLU A 28 -36.07 14.24 -7.72
N GLY A 29 -36.12 12.94 -8.03
CA GLY A 29 -35.48 11.89 -7.23
C GLY A 29 -33.95 12.00 -7.23
N LEU A 30 -33.37 12.51 -8.32
CA LEU A 30 -31.93 12.74 -8.43
C LEU A 30 -31.42 13.77 -7.41
N VAL A 31 -32.16 14.86 -7.19
CA VAL A 31 -31.77 15.90 -6.22
C VAL A 31 -31.77 15.34 -4.80
N ALA A 32 -32.78 14.55 -4.43
CA ALA A 32 -32.84 13.89 -3.14
C ALA A 32 -31.73 12.83 -2.96
N ALA A 33 -31.44 12.04 -4.00
CA ALA A 33 -30.37 11.04 -3.99
C ALA A 33 -28.99 11.70 -3.86
N VAL A 34 -28.73 12.80 -4.57
CA VAL A 34 -27.49 13.57 -4.48
C VAL A 34 -27.34 14.23 -3.11
N ALA A 35 -28.42 14.79 -2.55
CA ALA A 35 -28.39 15.36 -1.20
C ALA A 35 -28.09 14.29 -0.12
N LEU A 36 -28.68 13.09 -0.26
CA LEU A 36 -28.39 11.97 0.65
C LEU A 36 -26.95 11.46 0.48
N ALA A 37 -26.44 11.38 -0.75
CA ALA A 37 -25.04 11.01 -0.99
C ALA A 37 -24.05 12.05 -0.45
N ALA A 38 -24.35 13.34 -0.60
CA ALA A 38 -23.53 14.43 -0.05
C ALA A 38 -23.47 14.40 1.48
N THR A 39 -24.61 14.17 2.14
CA THR A 39 -24.64 14.04 3.60
C THR A 39 -23.95 12.77 4.10
N ALA A 40 -24.13 11.63 3.40
CA ALA A 40 -23.45 10.38 3.74
C ALA A 40 -21.92 10.48 3.56
N THR A 41 -21.44 11.15 2.52
CA THR A 41 -19.99 11.37 2.31
C THR A 41 -19.40 12.34 3.32
N ALA A 42 -20.13 13.38 3.72
CA ALA A 42 -19.74 14.27 4.81
C ALA A 42 -19.64 13.51 6.15
N ALA A 43 -20.61 12.65 6.46
CA ALA A 43 -20.58 11.80 7.66
C ALA A 43 -19.42 10.77 7.63
N ALA A 44 -19.19 10.13 6.47
CA ALA A 44 -18.09 9.18 6.32
C ALA A 44 -16.72 9.85 6.44
N SER A 45 -16.54 11.02 5.81
CA SER A 45 -15.28 11.77 5.87
C SER A 45 -14.98 12.28 7.28
N THR A 46 -15.97 12.81 7.99
CA THR A 46 -15.82 13.21 9.40
C THR A 46 -15.46 12.01 10.29
N ALA A 47 -16.13 10.87 10.13
CA ALA A 47 -15.79 9.65 10.86
C ALA A 47 -14.35 9.19 10.58
N LEU A 48 -13.91 9.23 9.31
CA LEU A 48 -12.53 8.88 8.94
C LEU A 48 -11.50 9.85 9.54
N VAL A 49 -11.80 11.16 9.55
CA VAL A 49 -10.94 12.16 10.18
C VAL A 49 -10.85 11.92 11.69
N VAL A 50 -11.96 11.64 12.37
CA VAL A 50 -11.97 11.31 13.80
C VAL A 50 -11.14 10.06 14.08
N CYS A 51 -11.32 8.99 13.30
CA CYS A 51 -10.49 7.79 13.40
C CYS A 51 -8.99 8.08 13.17
N ALA A 52 -8.66 8.90 12.16
CA ALA A 52 -7.28 9.30 11.88
C ALA A 52 -6.68 10.10 13.05
N VAL A 53 -7.44 11.02 13.65
CA VAL A 53 -6.99 11.79 14.82
C VAL A 53 -6.78 10.87 16.03
N ILE A 54 -7.74 10.00 16.34
CA ILE A 54 -7.63 9.05 17.46
C ILE A 54 -6.41 8.15 17.27
N SER A 55 -6.25 7.54 16.09
CA SER A 55 -5.10 6.70 15.79
C SER A 55 -3.77 7.45 15.87
N ALA A 56 -3.70 8.70 15.42
CA ALA A 56 -2.53 9.54 15.56
C ALA A 56 -2.20 9.86 17.03
N ARG A 57 -3.21 10.05 17.87
CA ARG A 57 -3.04 10.30 19.32
C ARG A 57 -2.66 9.04 20.10
N CYS A 58 -3.15 7.87 19.67
CA CYS A 58 -2.80 6.59 20.26
C CYS A 58 -1.46 6.04 19.77
N ALA A 59 -0.88 6.62 18.71
CA ALA A 59 0.42 6.19 18.21
C ALA A 59 1.51 6.48 19.26
N PRO A 60 2.34 5.49 19.63
CA PRO A 60 3.40 5.71 20.61
C PRO A 60 4.43 6.72 20.07
N ALA A 61 4.85 7.66 20.92
CA ALA A 61 5.93 8.59 20.58
C ALA A 61 7.25 7.83 20.50
N VAL A 62 7.78 7.66 19.29
CA VAL A 62 9.04 6.95 19.04
C VAL A 62 10.16 7.96 18.75
N PRO A 63 11.33 7.87 19.42
CA PRO A 63 12.48 8.71 19.10
C PRO A 63 12.89 8.55 17.63
N TRP A 64 13.25 9.66 16.99
CA TRP A 64 13.63 9.69 15.57
C TRP A 64 14.82 8.76 15.27
N THR A 65 15.73 8.61 16.23
CA THR A 65 16.87 7.68 16.16
C THR A 65 16.40 6.23 16.02
N ARG A 66 15.32 5.82 16.71
CA ARG A 66 14.78 4.45 16.66
C ARG A 66 14.14 4.14 15.31
N VAL A 67 13.50 5.12 14.67
CA VAL A 67 12.97 4.96 13.31
C VAL A 67 14.12 4.79 12.32
N ARG A 68 15.16 5.63 12.43
CA ARG A 68 16.36 5.54 11.58
C ARG A 68 17.10 4.22 11.76
N THR A 69 17.26 3.75 13.01
CA THR A 69 17.90 2.45 13.25
C THR A 69 17.04 1.31 12.73
N ALA A 70 15.73 1.31 12.98
CA ALA A 70 14.83 0.28 12.46
C ALA A 70 14.84 0.23 10.92
N LEU A 71 14.87 1.40 10.25
CA LEU A 71 14.97 1.48 8.80
C LEU A 71 16.31 0.96 8.31
N ARG A 72 17.42 1.37 8.95
CA ARG A 72 18.77 0.89 8.64
C ARG A 72 18.92 -0.63 8.85
N ASP A 73 18.26 -1.16 9.86
CA ASP A 73 18.28 -2.57 10.22
C ASP A 73 17.43 -3.40 9.25
N ARG A 74 16.29 -2.85 8.80
CA ARG A 74 15.49 -3.41 7.69
C ARG A 74 16.27 -3.39 6.38
N GLU A 75 16.91 -2.26 6.06
CA GLU A 75 17.81 -2.15 4.91
C GLU A 75 18.87 -3.22 4.95
N LYS A 76 19.62 -3.39 6.05
CA LYS A 76 20.63 -4.47 6.15
C LYS A 76 20.05 -5.86 5.93
N ARG A 77 18.86 -6.15 6.45
CA ARG A 77 18.17 -7.43 6.25
C ARG A 77 17.71 -7.67 4.81
N THR A 78 17.43 -6.61 4.04
CA THR A 78 16.93 -6.71 2.66
C THR A 78 17.93 -6.25 1.59
N ALA A 79 19.06 -5.67 2.00
CA ALA A 79 20.11 -5.14 1.11
C ALA A 79 20.88 -6.28 0.45
N PHE A 80 20.93 -7.43 1.09
CA PHE A 80 21.33 -8.66 0.43
C PHE A 80 20.13 -9.17 -0.38
N LEU A 81 20.11 -8.85 -1.68
CA LEU A 81 19.59 -9.87 -2.60
C LEU A 81 20.41 -11.13 -2.29
N PRO A 82 19.80 -12.33 -2.13
CA PRO A 82 20.57 -13.55 -2.04
C PRO A 82 21.57 -13.52 -3.18
N GLN A 83 22.86 -13.43 -2.82
CA GLN A 83 23.93 -13.30 -3.77
C GLN A 83 23.77 -14.49 -4.71
N ARG A 84 23.45 -14.23 -5.99
CA ARG A 84 23.41 -15.31 -6.98
C ARG A 84 24.80 -15.90 -6.93
N ASP A 85 24.87 -17.13 -6.45
CA ASP A 85 26.11 -17.87 -6.37
C ASP A 85 26.78 -17.72 -7.74
N PRO A 86 27.93 -17.03 -7.82
CA PRO A 86 28.61 -16.82 -9.10
C PRO A 86 29.06 -18.15 -9.70
N ASP A 87 29.14 -19.21 -8.87
CA ASP A 87 29.42 -20.59 -9.25
C ASP A 87 28.14 -21.45 -9.40
N ALA A 88 26.95 -20.90 -9.16
CA ALA A 88 25.70 -21.62 -9.43
C ALA A 88 25.68 -21.99 -10.91
N ARG A 89 25.12 -23.16 -11.21
CA ARG A 89 24.97 -23.68 -12.58
C ARG A 89 24.11 -22.73 -13.44
N GLY A 90 24.75 -21.70 -13.96
CA GLY A 90 24.27 -20.80 -15.00
C GLY A 90 25.16 -20.91 -16.23
N ARG A 91 25.11 -19.91 -17.10
CA ARG A 91 26.08 -19.81 -18.19
C ARG A 91 27.47 -19.62 -17.59
N ARG A 92 28.44 -20.46 -17.97
CA ARG A 92 29.85 -20.29 -17.60
C ARG A 92 30.28 -18.88 -18.02
N ARG A 93 30.40 -17.97 -17.06
CA ARG A 93 31.07 -16.69 -17.28
C ARG A 93 32.58 -16.95 -17.23
N PRO A 94 33.39 -16.30 -18.08
CA PRO A 94 34.83 -16.32 -17.93
C PRO A 94 35.16 -15.95 -16.49
N ARG A 95 35.81 -16.87 -15.77
CA ARG A 95 36.29 -16.62 -14.41
C ARG A 95 37.41 -15.59 -14.54
N ALA A 96 37.34 -14.48 -13.81
CA ALA A 96 38.54 -13.68 -13.61
C ALA A 96 39.61 -14.63 -13.04
N PRO A 97 40.84 -14.66 -13.58
CA PRO A 97 41.89 -15.51 -13.05
C PRO A 97 42.10 -15.16 -11.57
N GLY A 98 41.62 -16.05 -10.69
CA GLY A 98 41.70 -15.88 -9.25
C GLY A 98 43.10 -16.27 -8.78
N ARG A 99 43.84 -15.30 -8.25
CA ARG A 99 45.03 -15.56 -7.45
C ARG A 99 44.60 -16.42 -6.26
N LEU A 100 45.16 -17.62 -6.12
CA LEU A 100 44.96 -18.47 -4.95
C LEU A 100 45.48 -17.72 -3.72
N VAL A 101 44.58 -17.26 -2.85
CA VAL A 101 44.96 -16.69 -1.57
C VAL A 101 45.00 -17.86 -0.57
N PRO A 102 46.14 -18.09 0.12
CA PRO A 102 46.21 -19.15 1.13
C PRO A 102 45.24 -18.81 2.26
N THR A 103 44.33 -19.73 2.56
CA THR A 103 43.55 -19.66 3.81
C THR A 103 44.44 -20.23 4.90
N ALA A 104 44.69 -19.45 5.95
CA ALA A 104 45.50 -19.86 7.09
C ALA A 104 44.88 -21.10 7.77
N ALA A 105 45.74 -22.02 8.20
CA ALA A 105 45.42 -23.24 8.95
C ALA A 105 45.03 -22.93 10.40
#